data_AF-A0AA35YY41-F1
#
_entry.id   AF-A0AA35YY41-F1
#
_cell.length_a   1.000
_cell.length_b   1.000
_cell.length_c   1.000
_cell.angle_alpha   90.00
_cell.angle_beta   90.00
_cell.angle_gamma   90.00
#
_symmetry.space_group_name_H-M   'P 1'
#
loop_
_entity.id
_entity.type
_entity.pdbx_description
1 polymer ?
#
loop_
_entity_poly.entity_id
_entity_poly.type
_entity_poly.pdbx_seq_one_letter_code
_entity_poly.pdbx_strand_id
1 'polypeptide(L)'
;MVYVMWQIIPKNEVVDVSSLYAGAPTWFSIKLHHGGKFTKLPDIKYTGGEVRYVDYVDIDEFYVHELDAIMLDLGYPDPQMIELIDESPVIY
;
A
#
# COMPACT_ATOMS: atom_id res chain seq x y z
N MET A 1 7.43 18.25 -10.96
CA MET A 1 7.67 17.37 -9.81
C MET A 1 6.34 17.19 -9.13
N VAL A 2 5.78 16.00 -9.15
CA VAL A 2 4.62 15.66 -8.31
C VAL A 2 5.22 15.38 -6.93
N TYR A 3 4.89 16.21 -5.94
CA TYR A 3 5.22 15.88 -4.56
C TYR A 3 4.25 14.78 -4.18
N VAL A 4 4.77 13.58 -3.96
CA VAL A 4 3.96 12.46 -3.51
C VAL A 4 3.85 12.59 -2.00
N MET A 5 2.65 12.87 -1.49
CA MET A 5 2.44 13.17 -0.07
C MET A 5 1.99 11.90 0.65
N TRP A 6 2.90 10.93 0.74
CA TRP A 6 2.76 9.80 1.65
C TRP A 6 4.12 9.23 2.01
N GLN A 7 4.21 8.54 3.15
CA GLN A 7 5.44 7.88 3.59
C GLN A 7 5.14 6.54 4.24
N ILE A 8 5.88 5.49 3.86
CA ILE A 8 5.87 4.21 4.57
C ILE A 8 6.63 4.38 5.88
N ILE A 9 5.96 4.14 7.01
CA ILE A 9 6.57 4.23 8.33
C ILE A 9 7.55 3.05 8.52
N PRO A 10 8.80 3.31 8.94
CA PRO A 10 9.74 2.29 9.36
C PRO A 10 9.17 1.41 10.49
N LYS A 11 9.44 0.10 10.46
CA LYS A 11 8.87 -0.89 11.42
C LYS A 11 9.08 -0.55 12.91
N ASN A 12 10.08 0.25 13.26
CA ASN A 12 10.47 0.55 14.63
C ASN A 12 10.07 1.98 15.08
N GLU A 13 9.34 2.72 14.24
CA GLU A 13 8.95 4.09 14.54
C GLU A 13 7.57 4.12 15.21
N VAL A 14 7.45 4.93 16.26
CA VAL A 14 6.20 5.16 16.97
C VAL A 14 5.81 6.61 16.72
N VAL A 15 4.69 6.80 16.03
CA VAL A 15 4.16 8.11 15.65
C VAL A 15 2.89 8.40 16.46
N ASP A 16 2.85 9.56 17.14
CA ASP A 16 1.61 10.07 17.73
C ASP A 16 0.75 10.72 16.63
N VAL A 17 -0.01 9.88 15.95
CA VAL A 17 -0.90 10.28 14.85
C VAL A 17 -1.95 11.31 15.27
N SER A 18 -2.37 11.32 16.55
CA SER A 18 -3.40 12.26 17.01
C SER A 18 -2.86 13.68 17.08
N SER A 19 -1.64 13.85 17.59
CA SER A 19 -0.97 15.15 17.59
C SER A 19 -0.58 15.58 16.17
N LEU A 20 -0.15 14.62 15.34
CA LEU A 20 0.27 14.87 13.97
C LEU A 20 -0.85 15.45 13.10
N TYR A 21 -2.06 14.90 13.22
CA TYR A 21 -3.19 15.30 12.37
C TYR A 21 -4.16 16.28 13.02
N ALA A 22 -3.90 16.78 14.22
CA ALA A 22 -4.78 17.70 14.93
C ALA A 22 -5.16 18.96 14.13
N GLY A 23 -4.30 19.39 13.18
CA GLY A 23 -4.53 20.53 12.30
C GLY A 23 -4.82 20.19 10.83
N ALA A 24 -4.89 18.91 10.47
CA ALA A 24 -5.00 18.43 9.09
C ALA A 24 -6.19 17.46 8.96
N PRO A 25 -7.43 17.99 8.88
CA PRO A 25 -8.65 17.16 8.91
C PRO A 25 -8.84 16.30 7.65
N THR A 26 -8.14 16.63 6.56
CA THR A 26 -8.15 15.88 5.29
C THR A 26 -7.09 14.78 5.26
N TRP A 27 -6.21 14.72 6.27
CA TRP A 27 -5.11 13.76 6.30
C TRP A 27 -5.49 12.47 7.02
N PHE A 28 -4.96 11.36 6.54
CA PHE A 28 -5.21 10.04 7.10
C PHE A 28 -4.01 9.11 6.95
N SER A 29 -4.10 7.98 7.65
CA SER A 29 -3.11 6.91 7.61
C SER A 29 -3.73 5.63 7.05
N ILE A 30 -2.93 4.83 6.34
CA ILE A 30 -3.33 3.55 5.78
C ILE A 30 -2.58 2.44 6.51
N LYS A 31 -3.32 1.47 7.05
CA LYS A 31 -2.77 0.19 7.50
C LYS A 31 -2.87 -0.82 6.36
N LEU A 32 -1.74 -1.15 5.75
CA LEU A 32 -1.66 -2.03 4.59
C LEU A 32 -1.24 -3.45 5.00
N HIS A 33 -2.08 -4.43 4.67
CA HIS A 33 -1.77 -5.85 4.80
C HIS A 33 -1.32 -6.37 3.42
N HIS A 34 -0.09 -6.90 3.32
CA HIS A 34 0.49 -7.29 2.02
C HIS A 34 1.36 -8.56 2.10
N GLY A 35 1.64 -9.18 0.95
CA GLY A 35 2.50 -10.37 0.84
C GLY A 35 1.93 -11.69 1.39
N GLY A 36 0.73 -11.66 1.95
CA GLY A 36 0.02 -12.84 2.45
C GLY A 36 -1.04 -13.36 1.48
N LYS A 37 -1.91 -14.22 2.01
CA LYS A 37 -3.04 -14.79 1.28
C LYS A 37 -4.27 -14.96 2.15
N PHE A 38 -5.44 -14.93 1.53
CA PHE A 38 -6.69 -15.31 2.16
C PHE A 38 -6.82 -16.83 2.26
N THR A 39 -7.33 -17.33 3.39
CA THR A 39 -7.79 -18.72 3.53
C THR A 39 -9.10 -18.94 2.75
N LYS A 40 -9.44 -20.21 2.52
CA LYS A 40 -10.68 -20.58 1.83
C LYS A 40 -11.89 -20.46 2.77
N LEU A 41 -13.08 -20.30 2.17
CA LEU A 41 -14.37 -20.35 2.87
C LEU A 41 -14.52 -21.62 3.73
N PRO A 42 -15.30 -21.56 4.83
CA PRO A 42 -16.11 -20.42 5.29
C PRO A 42 -15.35 -19.40 6.15
N ASP A 43 -14.17 -19.74 6.66
CA ASP A 43 -13.41 -18.93 7.61
C ASP A 43 -12.27 -18.19 6.89
N ILE A 44 -12.61 -17.10 6.19
CA ILE A 44 -11.65 -16.27 5.44
C ILE A 44 -10.83 -15.42 6.41
N LYS A 45 -9.52 -15.66 6.41
CA LYS A 45 -8.50 -14.97 7.21
C LYS A 45 -7.34 -14.61 6.31
N TYR A 46 -6.74 -13.45 6.53
CA TYR A 46 -5.48 -13.08 5.90
C TYR A 46 -4.31 -13.66 6.71
N THR A 47 -3.49 -14.50 6.09
CA THR A 47 -2.41 -15.23 6.78
C THR A 47 -1.10 -15.15 6.02
N GLY A 48 0.01 -15.23 6.76
CA GLY A 48 1.37 -15.27 6.20
C GLY A 48 1.87 -13.96 5.57
N GLY A 49 1.15 -12.85 5.72
CA GLY A 49 1.55 -11.54 5.23
C GLY A 49 2.19 -10.65 6.28
N GLU A 50 2.70 -9.51 5.84
CA GLU A 50 3.20 -8.43 6.70
C GLU A 50 2.19 -7.28 6.79
N VAL A 51 2.39 -6.42 7.78
CA VAL A 51 1.68 -5.14 7.93
C VAL A 51 2.67 -4.00 7.76
N ARG A 52 2.26 -2.97 7.03
CA ARG A 52 2.92 -1.66 6.97
C ARG A 52 1.92 -0.56 7.22
N TYR A 53 2.45 0.57 7.67
CA TYR A 53 1.68 1.78 7.87
C TYR A 53 2.20 2.82 6.89
N VAL A 54 1.27 3.54 6.27
CA VAL A 54 1.55 4.66 5.37
C VAL A 54 0.87 5.89 5.97
N ASP A 55 1.63 6.95 6.17
CA ASP A 55 1.19 8.20 6.77
C ASP A 55 1.26 9.37 5.78
N TYR A 56 0.71 10.51 6.20
CA TYR A 56 0.69 11.80 5.47
C TYR A 56 -0.22 11.85 4.25
N VAL A 57 -1.12 10.88 4.09
CA VAL A 57 -2.02 10.81 2.93
C VAL A 57 -3.10 11.87 3.05
N ASP A 58 -3.23 12.74 2.04
CA ASP A 58 -4.32 13.72 1.95
C ASP A 58 -5.45 13.20 1.06
N ILE A 59 -6.69 13.23 1.56
CA ILE A 59 -7.87 12.75 0.84
C ILE A 59 -8.11 13.51 -0.48
N ASP A 60 -7.70 14.77 -0.58
CA ASP A 60 -7.90 15.58 -1.78
C ASP A 60 -6.87 15.25 -2.87
N GLU A 61 -5.72 14.67 -2.50
CA GLU A 61 -4.64 14.30 -3.41
C GLU A 61 -4.54 12.78 -3.64
N PHE A 62 -5.17 11.97 -2.78
CA PHE A 62 -5.10 10.53 -2.85
C PHE A 62 -5.86 9.95 -4.05
N TYR A 63 -5.17 9.10 -4.79
CA TYR A 63 -5.75 8.31 -5.88
C TYR A 63 -5.29 6.86 -5.77
N VAL A 64 -6.06 5.95 -6.38
CA VAL A 64 -5.74 4.51 -6.34
C VAL A 64 -4.33 4.18 -6.87
N HIS A 65 -3.81 4.94 -7.83
CA HIS A 65 -2.48 4.75 -8.38
C HIS A 65 -1.34 5.04 -7.37
N GLU A 66 -1.64 5.76 -6.27
CA GLU A 66 -0.69 5.89 -5.17
C GLU A 66 -0.49 4.57 -4.43
N LEU A 67 -1.51 3.69 -4.37
CA LEU A 67 -1.33 2.35 -3.81
C LEU A 67 -0.39 1.50 -4.65
N ASP A 68 -0.42 1.64 -5.99
CA ASP A 68 0.52 0.96 -6.87
C ASP A 68 1.95 1.44 -6.59
N ALA A 69 2.15 2.74 -6.45
CA ALA A 69 3.44 3.33 -6.10
C ALA A 69 3.93 2.87 -4.71
N ILE A 70 3.04 2.81 -3.71
CA ILE A 70 3.34 2.25 -2.38
C ILE A 70 3.79 0.79 -2.48
N MET A 71 3.10 -0.03 -3.30
CA MET A 71 3.45 -1.43 -3.47
C MET A 71 4.81 -1.59 -4.17
N LEU A 72 5.12 -0.74 -5.16
CA LEU A 72 6.45 -0.69 -5.78
C LEU A 72 7.54 -0.36 -4.76
N ASP A 73 7.33 0.64 -3.90
CA ASP A 73 8.28 1.02 -2.84
C ASP A 73 8.47 -0.07 -1.78
N LEU A 74 7.44 -0.92 -1.57
CA LEU A 74 7.53 -2.12 -0.75
C LEU A 74 8.29 -3.27 -1.43
N GLY A 75 8.73 -3.10 -2.67
CA GLY A 75 9.52 -4.05 -3.44
C GLY A 75 8.68 -5.06 -4.24
N TYR A 76 7.39 -4.80 -4.44
CA TYR A 76 6.57 -5.62 -5.31
C TYR A 76 6.76 -5.24 -6.79
N PRO A 77 6.60 -6.21 -7.71
CA PRO A 77 6.67 -5.93 -9.14
C PRO A 77 5.53 -5.00 -9.57
N ASP A 78 5.82 -4.20 -10.60
CA ASP A 78 4.84 -3.32 -11.24
C ASP A 78 3.66 -4.15 -11.79
N PRO A 79 2.41 -3.91 -11.34
CA PRO A 79 1.24 -4.60 -11.85
C PRO A 79 1.12 -4.55 -13.38
N GLN A 80 1.49 -3.44 -14.01
CA GLN A 80 1.42 -3.28 -15.47
C GLN A 80 2.46 -4.14 -16.19
N MET A 81 3.60 -4.39 -15.57
CA MET A 81 4.60 -5.33 -16.10
C MET A 81 4.14 -6.79 -15.97
N ILE A 82 3.35 -7.13 -14.93
CA ILE A 82 2.87 -8.50 -14.70
C ILE A 82 1.83 -8.89 -15.76
N GLU A 83 0.91 -7.99 -16.10
CA GLU A 83 -0.10 -8.24 -17.15
C GLU A 83 0.55 -8.49 -18.51
N LEU A 84 1.63 -7.76 -18.84
CA LEU A 84 2.38 -7.96 -20.09
C LEU A 84 3.13 -9.30 -20.15
N ILE A 85 3.46 -9.91 -19.01
CA ILE A 85 4.11 -11.22 -18.94
C ILE A 85 3.08 -12.34 -19.13
N ASP A 86 1.86 -12.18 -18.61
CA ASP A 86 0.78 -13.18 -18.76
C ASP A 86 0.18 -13.18 -20.17
N GLU A 87 0.19 -12.04 -20.87
CA GLU A 87 -0.26 -11.94 -22.26
C GLU A 87 0.80 -12.33 -23.31
N SER A 88 2.01 -12.71 -22.89
CA SER A 88 3.02 -13.21 -23.83
C SER A 88 2.57 -14.55 -24.42
N PRO A 89 2.48 -14.71 -25.76
CA PRO A 89 2.05 -15.97 -26.35
C PRO A 89 3.03 -17.07 -25.95
N VAL A 90 2.52 -18.13 -25.32
CA VAL A 90 3.28 -19.36 -25.06
C VAL A 90 3.60 -19.98 -26.41
N ILE A 91 4.80 -19.73 -26.92
CA ILE A 91 5.30 -20.35 -28.14
C ILE A 91 5.84 -21.73 -27.74
N TYR A 92 5.10 -22.78 -28.11
CA TYR A 92 5.52 -24.18 -27.97
C TYR A 92 6.59 -24.55 -29.00
#